data_AF-A0A1A8RAX3-F1
#
_entry.id   AF-A0A1A8RAX3-F1
#
_cell.length_a   1.000
_cell.length_b   1.000
_cell.length_c   1.000
_cell.angle_alpha   90.00
_cell.angle_beta   90.00
_cell.angle_gamma   90.00
#
_symmetry.space_group_name_H-M   'P 1'
#
loop_
_entity.id
_entity.type
_entity.pdbx_description
1 polymer ?
#
loop_
_entity_poly.entity_id
_entity_poly.type
_entity_poly.pdbx_seq_one_letter_code
_entity_poly.pdbx_strand_id
1 'polypeptide(L)'
;YNCDQTGSESCQGGACQCKMNVEGRSCSGCKPGTFHLSQENKDGCLSCFCMGVTQQCSSSSYYRDQVSTAFSPRNFQDFGLV
;
A
#
# COMPACT_ATOMS: atom_id res chain seq x y z
N TYR A 1 -19.31 -1.26 -18.60
CA TYR A 1 -18.67 -1.89 -17.44
C TYR A 1 -17.49 -1.01 -17.05
N ASN A 2 -17.50 -0.40 -15.86
CA ASN A 2 -16.46 0.55 -15.43
C ASN A 2 -15.51 -0.19 -14.47
N CYS A 3 -14.38 -0.65 -14.99
CA CYS A 3 -13.29 -1.25 -14.22
C CYS A 3 -12.40 -0.13 -13.67
N ASP A 4 -11.96 -0.23 -12.42
CA ASP A 4 -10.90 0.60 -11.87
C ASP A 4 -9.56 0.11 -12.43
N GLN A 5 -8.85 0.96 -13.17
CA GLN A 5 -7.56 0.60 -13.78
C GLN A 5 -6.48 0.30 -12.73
N THR A 6 -6.60 0.89 -11.54
CA THR A 6 -5.67 0.71 -10.43
C THR A 6 -5.69 -0.73 -9.92
N GLY A 7 -6.90 -1.33 -9.87
CA GLY A 7 -7.13 -2.64 -9.31
C GLY A 7 -7.47 -3.74 -10.31
N SER A 8 -7.62 -3.42 -11.60
CA SER A 8 -7.89 -4.39 -12.66
C SER A 8 -6.65 -4.68 -13.51
N GLU A 9 -6.52 -5.93 -13.97
CA GLU A 9 -5.51 -6.36 -14.93
C GLU A 9 -6.04 -6.27 -16.37
N SER A 10 -7.30 -6.64 -16.56
CA SER A 10 -7.97 -6.56 -17.86
C SER A 10 -9.50 -6.51 -17.69
N CYS A 11 -10.19 -6.11 -18.75
CA CYS A 11 -11.65 -6.20 -18.81
C CYS A 11 -12.01 -7.10 -20.00
N GLN A 12 -12.41 -8.34 -19.73
CA GLN A 12 -12.75 -9.33 -20.75
C GLN A 12 -14.20 -9.77 -20.60
N GLY A 13 -14.93 -9.84 -21.72
CA GLY A 13 -16.30 -10.37 -21.75
C GLY A 13 -17.32 -9.58 -20.90
N GLY A 14 -17.06 -8.30 -20.60
CA GLY A 14 -17.92 -7.49 -19.72
C GLY A 14 -17.69 -7.72 -18.23
N ALA A 15 -16.65 -8.46 -17.84
CA ALA A 15 -16.22 -8.61 -16.46
C ALA A 15 -14.82 -8.01 -16.25
N CYS A 16 -14.58 -7.47 -15.04
CA CYS A 16 -13.28 -6.97 -14.63
C CYS A 16 -12.46 -8.13 -14.06
N GLN A 17 -11.24 -8.33 -14.55
CA GLN A 17 -10.27 -9.23 -13.94
C GLN A 17 -9.49 -8.42 -12.91
N CYS A 18 -9.74 -8.68 -11.63
CA CYS A 18 -9.09 -7.94 -10.55
C CYS A 18 -7.69 -8.49 -10.28
N LYS A 19 -6.76 -7.60 -9.91
CA LYS A 19 -5.45 -7.97 -9.38
C LYS A 19 -5.60 -8.83 -8.12
N MET A 20 -4.56 -9.58 -7.78
CA MET A 20 -4.60 -10.62 -6.75
C MET A 20 -5.22 -10.19 -5.41
N ASN A 21 -4.91 -8.99 -4.91
CA ASN A 21 -5.35 -8.50 -3.60
C ASN A 21 -6.55 -7.55 -3.67
N VAL A 22 -7.22 -7.49 -4.81
CA VAL A 22 -8.34 -6.59 -5.10
C VAL A 22 -9.64 -7.38 -5.28
N GLU A 23 -10.75 -6.78 -4.91
CA GLU A 23 -12.09 -7.35 -5.02
C GLU A 23 -13.15 -6.31 -5.45
N GLY A 24 -14.38 -6.79 -5.58
CA GLY A 24 -15.53 -6.02 -6.03
C GLY A 24 -15.73 -6.07 -7.54
N ARG A 25 -16.96 -5.77 -7.98
CA ARG A 25 -17.37 -5.86 -9.39
C ARG A 25 -16.54 -4.96 -10.31
N SER A 26 -16.07 -3.83 -9.81
CA SER A 26 -15.24 -2.85 -10.52
C SER A 26 -13.76 -2.94 -10.17
N CYS A 27 -13.32 -3.89 -9.33
CA CYS A 27 -11.94 -3.98 -8.82
C CYS A 27 -11.46 -2.70 -8.11
N SER A 28 -12.33 -2.06 -7.34
CA SER A 28 -12.03 -0.81 -6.62
C SER A 28 -11.89 -0.99 -5.11
N GLY A 29 -11.95 -2.23 -4.60
CA GLY A 29 -11.83 -2.54 -3.17
C GLY A 29 -10.64 -3.47 -2.90
N CYS A 30 -10.00 -3.31 -1.75
CA CYS A 30 -8.98 -4.27 -1.28
C CYS A 30 -9.66 -5.45 -0.58
N LYS A 31 -9.14 -6.66 -0.81
CA LYS A 31 -9.57 -7.86 -0.08
C LYS A 31 -9.35 -7.71 1.43
N PRO A 32 -10.08 -8.46 2.28
CA PRO A 32 -9.79 -8.50 3.71
C PRO A 32 -8.33 -8.91 3.96
N GLY A 33 -7.65 -8.21 4.85
CA GLY A 33 -6.22 -8.43 5.11
C GLY A 33 -5.28 -7.71 4.16
N THR A 34 -5.79 -6.83 3.29
CA THR A 34 -4.97 -5.99 2.41
C THR A 34 -5.44 -4.54 2.46
N PHE A 35 -4.55 -3.61 2.12
CA PHE A 35 -4.80 -2.16 2.17
C PHE A 35 -4.06 -1.43 1.06
N HIS A 36 -4.35 -0.14 0.90
CA HIS A 36 -3.65 0.75 -0.03
C HIS A 36 -3.67 0.28 -1.51
N LEU A 37 -4.81 0.50 -2.18
CA LEU A 37 -4.94 0.29 -3.63
C LEU A 37 -4.07 1.30 -4.38
N SER A 38 -3.07 0.82 -5.14
CA SER A 38 -2.20 1.66 -5.98
C SER A 38 -1.85 0.96 -7.29
N GLN A 39 -1.66 1.74 -8.35
CA GLN A 39 -1.25 1.24 -9.67
C GLN A 39 0.15 0.62 -9.62
N GLU A 40 0.99 1.13 -8.72
CA GLU A 40 2.38 0.71 -8.50
C GLU A 40 2.45 -0.69 -7.85
N ASN A 41 1.38 -1.07 -7.14
CA ASN A 41 1.27 -2.40 -6.56
C ASN A 41 0.84 -3.39 -7.64
N LYS A 42 1.71 -4.37 -7.92
CA LYS A 42 1.41 -5.47 -8.87
C LYS A 42 0.15 -6.24 -8.47
N ASP A 43 -0.02 -6.49 -7.18
CA ASP A 43 -1.20 -7.17 -6.64
C ASP A 43 -2.37 -6.22 -6.35
N GLY A 44 -2.22 -4.92 -6.65
CA GLY A 44 -3.20 -3.86 -6.44
C GLY A 44 -3.20 -3.33 -5.01
N CYS A 45 -3.41 -4.19 -4.02
CA CYS A 45 -3.33 -3.85 -2.61
C CYS A 45 -2.15 -4.55 -1.92
N LEU A 46 -1.60 -3.90 -0.89
CA LEU A 46 -0.55 -4.43 -0.03
C LEU A 46 -1.13 -5.32 1.07
N SER A 47 -0.45 -6.40 1.43
CA SER A 47 -0.88 -7.24 2.56
C SER A 47 -0.66 -6.53 3.90
N CYS A 48 -1.61 -6.68 4.81
CA CYS A 48 -1.48 -6.20 6.18
C CYS A 48 -0.33 -6.92 6.88
N PHE A 49 0.62 -6.15 7.41
CA PHE A 49 1.71 -6.68 8.24
C PHE A 49 1.66 -6.05 9.63
N CYS A 50 0.87 -6.65 10.53
CA CYS A 50 0.75 -6.23 11.93
C CYS A 50 1.48 -7.19 12.88
N MET A 51 2.59 -7.79 12.43
CA MET A 51 3.46 -8.67 13.24
C MET A 51 2.70 -9.81 13.95
N GLY A 52 1.66 -10.36 13.31
CA GLY A 52 0.86 -11.46 13.86
C GLY A 52 -0.19 -11.06 14.90
N VAL A 53 -0.33 -9.79 15.25
CA VAL A 53 -1.33 -9.30 16.22
C VAL A 53 -2.73 -9.34 15.63
N THR A 54 -2.87 -8.93 14.37
CA THR A 54 -4.15 -8.88 13.65
C THR A 54 -3.90 -8.95 12.15
N GLN A 55 -4.92 -9.37 11.40
CA GLN A 55 -4.96 -9.22 9.94
C GLN A 55 -5.89 -8.10 9.50
N GLN A 56 -6.57 -7.43 10.42
CA GLN A 56 -7.43 -6.29 10.09
C GLN A 56 -6.60 -5.01 10.14
N CYS A 57 -6.43 -4.35 8.99
CA CYS A 57 -5.73 -3.08 8.90
C CYS A 57 -6.35 -2.18 7.82
N SER A 58 -6.03 -0.88 7.84
CA SER A 58 -6.45 0.09 6.84
C SER A 58 -5.37 1.14 6.62
N SER A 59 -5.41 1.82 5.46
CA SER A 59 -4.56 2.98 5.20
C SER A 59 -4.81 4.08 6.23
N SER A 60 -3.74 4.67 6.74
CA SER A 60 -3.81 5.84 7.62
C SER A 60 -4.01 7.12 6.81
N SER A 61 -4.69 8.11 7.39
CA SER A 61 -4.79 9.47 6.85
C SER A 61 -3.71 10.42 7.39
N TYR A 62 -2.88 9.98 8.34
CA TYR A 62 -1.80 10.77 8.90
C TYR A 62 -0.62 10.88 7.94
N TYR A 63 0.02 12.04 7.89
CA TYR A 63 1.26 12.22 7.15
C TYR A 63 2.44 11.60 7.90
N ARG A 64 3.44 11.11 7.16
CA ARG A 64 4.69 10.59 7.71
C ARG A 64 5.81 11.57 7.41
N ASP A 65 6.39 12.13 8.45
CA ASP A 65 7.62 12.91 8.34
C ASP A 65 8.85 12.02 8.56
N GLN A 66 9.96 12.35 7.91
CA GLN A 66 11.25 11.72 8.14
C GLN A 66 12.29 12.80 8.42
N VAL A 67 12.60 12.96 9.71
CA VAL A 67 13.73 13.80 10.12
C VAL A 67 15.02 13.11 9.69
N SER A 68 15.81 13.77 8.85
CA SER A 68 17.10 13.28 8.39
C SER A 68 18.20 14.28 8.76
N THR A 69 19.38 13.77 9.08
CA THR A 69 20.53 14.56 9.54
C THR A 69 21.75 14.21 8.70
N ALA A 70 22.46 15.23 8.22
CA ALA A 70 23.67 15.01 7.43
C ALA A 70 24.85 14.73 8.36
N PHE A 71 25.22 13.45 8.51
CA PHE A 71 26.46 13.08 9.18
C PHE A 71 27.64 13.45 8.30
N SER A 72 28.18 14.66 8.48
CA SER A 72 29.46 15.01 7.88
C SER A 72 30.55 14.19 8.58
N PRO A 73 31.35 13.38 7.86
CA PRO A 73 32.47 12.71 8.48
C PRO A 73 33.40 13.79 9.07
N ARG A 74 33.54 13.79 10.40
CA ARG A 74 34.21 14.77 11.30
C ARG A 74 33.36 15.76 12.10
N ASN A 75 32.03 15.77 12.00
CA ASN A 75 31.20 16.52 12.95
C ASN A 75 30.39 15.55 13.85
N PHE A 76 30.97 15.21 15.01
CA PHE A 76 30.36 14.34 16.02
C PHE A 76 29.41 15.07 16.98
N GLN A 77 29.10 16.35 16.76
CA GLN A 77 28.36 17.16 17.73
C GLN A 77 26.84 17.11 17.58
N ASP A 78 26.31 16.56 16.48
CA ASP A 78 24.92 16.85 16.14
C ASP A 78 23.91 15.75 16.52
N PHE A 79 24.25 14.46 16.53
CA PHE A 79 23.29 13.42 16.96
C PHE A 79 24.02 12.20 17.57
N GLY A 80 23.95 12.07 18.90
CA GLY A 80 24.29 10.83 19.59
C GLY A 80 23.06 9.91 19.62
N LEU A 81 23.19 8.67 19.13
CA LEU A 81 22.22 7.62 19.42
C LEU A 81 22.40 7.27 20.90
N VAL A 82 21.46 7.71 21.74
CA VAL A 82 21.38 7.30 23.15
C VAL A 82 20.90 5.86 23.28
#